data_AF-A0A179FCA1-F1
#
_entry.id   AF-A0A179FCA1-F1
#
_cell.length_a   1.000
_cell.length_b   1.000
_cell.length_c   1.000
_cell.angle_alpha   90.00
_cell.angle_beta   90.00
_cell.angle_gamma   90.00
#
_symmetry.space_group_name_H-M   'P 1'
#
loop_
_entity.id
_entity.type
_entity.pdbx_description
1 polymer ?
#
loop_
_entity_poly.entity_id
_entity_poly.type
_entity_poly.pdbx_seq_one_letter_code
_entity_poly.pdbx_strand_id
1 'polypeptide(L)'
;MGFSLKKKTATAQWEFEKEQQRAEFDKRELQTSLSRSRPIQDSTSLAYPPPAPHLSQKVPQNFGAPPTPEFLSGIAVCVLNAGRFERQESGSDVFDCVAVAAQFGVDLLHSYPGFKALTKTGAQILMRASSRNIRCRDPTQAPSHAADYLRRVTDAFPVIAVHNLKAMNARTNKGRWEVPQDRMFPPHHAAVIELNLNLVNRLVEARNSVRRQRNDQNAWERLHTLVFRIGVTIAHELCHVFTSYLLYNERQHTPKEVTYAAEYSSDTIGESGRFWESETFGGYVDMRQGSQIERVAIRHGTRTLSNVMIIPPSFCRTMLKRGKYSIPPRPQDPSTS
;
A
#
# COMPACT_ATOMS: atom_id res chain seq x y z
N MET A 1 -15.84 -36.40 -20.83
CA MET A 1 -15.59 -36.03 -19.42
C MET A 1 -14.07 -36.05 -19.11
N GLY A 2 -13.27 -35.10 -19.63
CA GLY A 2 -11.80 -35.15 -19.50
C GLY A 2 -11.07 -33.85 -19.13
N PHE A 3 -11.80 -32.73 -18.97
CA PHE A 3 -11.17 -31.40 -18.76
C PHE A 3 -11.11 -30.93 -17.29
N SER A 4 -11.65 -31.71 -16.34
CA SER A 4 -11.80 -31.27 -14.93
C SER A 4 -10.61 -31.63 -14.02
N LEU A 5 -9.76 -32.60 -14.42
CA LEU A 5 -8.65 -33.08 -13.58
C LEU A 5 -7.37 -32.24 -13.67
N LYS A 6 -7.09 -31.59 -14.81
CA LYS A 6 -5.85 -30.82 -15.00
C LYS A 6 -5.81 -29.47 -14.27
N LYS A 7 -6.97 -28.86 -13.99
CA LYS A 7 -7.03 -27.58 -13.25
C LYS A 7 -6.81 -27.74 -11.74
N LYS A 8 -7.19 -28.89 -11.16
CA LYS A 8 -6.99 -29.15 -9.71
C LYS A 8 -5.52 -29.35 -9.35
N THR A 9 -4.70 -29.85 -10.28
CA THR A 9 -3.28 -30.11 -10.05
C THR A 9 -2.43 -28.84 -10.02
N ALA A 10 -2.75 -27.86 -10.87
CA ALA A 10 -2.00 -26.60 -10.93
C ALA A 10 -2.18 -25.72 -9.68
N THR A 11 -3.39 -25.67 -9.11
CA THR A 11 -3.67 -24.92 -7.88
C THR A 11 -2.98 -25.54 -6.67
N ALA A 12 -2.98 -26.87 -6.55
CA ALA A 12 -2.30 -27.58 -5.46
C ALA A 12 -0.77 -27.39 -5.51
N GLN A 13 -0.19 -27.36 -6.72
CA GLN A 13 1.24 -27.14 -6.89
C GLN A 13 1.66 -25.72 -6.49
N TRP A 14 0.84 -24.71 -6.82
CA TRP A 14 1.08 -23.33 -6.40
C TRP A 14 0.97 -23.13 -4.88
N GLU A 15 0.01 -23.79 -4.22
CA GLU A 15 -0.10 -23.73 -2.75
C GLU A 15 1.11 -24.39 -2.06
N PHE A 16 1.60 -25.51 -2.59
CA PHE A 16 2.78 -26.21 -2.08
C PHE A 16 4.06 -25.37 -2.23
N GLU A 17 4.28 -24.74 -3.39
CA GLU A 17 5.43 -23.87 -3.62
C GLU A 17 5.44 -22.64 -2.69
N LYS A 18 4.25 -22.10 -2.39
CA LYS A 18 4.08 -20.97 -1.46
C LYS A 18 4.38 -21.35 -0.01
N GLU A 19 4.02 -22.57 0.40
CA GLU A 19 4.28 -23.08 1.74
C GLU A 19 5.78 -23.40 1.94
N GLN A 20 6.44 -23.95 0.92
CA GLN A 20 7.90 -24.14 0.90
C GLN A 20 8.66 -22.81 1.02
N GLN A 21 8.22 -21.77 0.29
CA GLN A 21 8.83 -20.43 0.37
C GLN A 21 8.67 -19.78 1.75
N ARG A 22 7.55 -20.01 2.44
CA ARG A 22 7.33 -19.53 3.82
C ARG A 22 8.24 -20.26 4.81
N ALA A 23 8.34 -21.58 4.71
CA ALA A 23 9.20 -22.38 5.59
C ALA A 23 10.69 -22.03 5.44
N GLU A 24 11.15 -21.76 4.21
CA GLU A 24 12.53 -21.30 3.98
C GLU A 24 12.81 -19.90 4.55
N PHE A 25 11.81 -19.01 4.52
CA PHE A 25 11.93 -17.66 5.08
C PHE A 25 12.06 -17.70 6.61
N ASP A 26 11.18 -18.45 7.29
CA ASP A 26 11.21 -18.60 8.75
C ASP A 26 12.52 -19.23 9.24
N LYS A 27 13.05 -20.21 8.49
CA LYS A 27 14.35 -20.84 8.79
C LYS A 27 15.52 -19.86 8.71
N ARG A 28 15.49 -18.91 7.78
CA ARG A 28 16.53 -17.87 7.63
C ARG A 28 16.41 -16.78 8.69
N GLU A 29 15.20 -16.41 9.08
CA GLU A 29 14.98 -15.43 10.16
C GLU A 29 15.51 -15.97 11.50
N LEU A 30 15.25 -17.25 11.80
CA LEU A 30 15.77 -17.93 13.00
C LEU A 30 17.30 -18.05 13.01
N GLN A 31 17.95 -18.29 11.86
CA GLN A 31 19.41 -18.30 11.79
C GLN A 31 20.03 -16.90 11.96
N THR A 32 19.33 -15.86 11.51
CA THR A 32 19.80 -14.48 11.60
C THR A 32 19.66 -13.92 13.02
N SER A 33 18.61 -14.30 13.75
CA SER A 33 18.40 -13.90 15.14
C SER A 33 19.40 -14.55 16.11
N LEU A 34 19.80 -15.80 15.86
CA LEU A 34 20.81 -16.52 16.65
C LEU A 34 22.23 -16.00 16.45
N SER A 35 22.51 -15.27 15.36
CA SER A 35 23.86 -14.79 15.02
C SER A 35 24.17 -13.37 15.51
N ARG A 36 23.22 -12.65 16.14
CA ARG A 36 23.32 -11.21 16.44
C ARG A 36 23.46 -10.84 17.92
N SER A 37 23.74 -11.78 18.81
CA SER A 37 24.08 -11.45 20.20
C SER A 37 25.56 -11.08 20.32
N ARG A 38 25.89 -9.78 20.15
CA ARG A 38 27.16 -9.21 20.61
C ARG A 38 26.92 -8.07 21.61
N PRO A 39 27.85 -7.83 22.55
CA PRO A 39 27.65 -6.90 23.66
C PRO A 39 27.69 -5.46 23.18
N ILE A 40 26.79 -4.65 23.74
CA ILE A 40 26.69 -3.21 23.53
C ILE A 40 27.95 -2.55 24.14
N GLN A 41 28.73 -1.85 23.33
CA GLN A 41 29.72 -0.90 23.81
C GLN A 41 29.19 0.52 23.60
N ASP A 42 29.20 1.30 24.68
CA ASP A 42 28.96 2.74 24.71
C ASP A 42 30.03 3.49 23.91
N SER A 43 29.63 4.49 23.11
CA SER A 43 30.43 5.71 22.89
C SER A 43 29.71 6.78 22.05
N THR A 44 29.63 7.96 22.67
CA THR A 44 29.89 9.32 22.15
C THR A 44 29.03 9.96 21.05
N SER A 45 28.42 11.07 21.48
CA SER A 45 27.99 12.29 20.76
C SER A 45 28.69 12.56 19.42
N LEU A 46 27.89 12.72 18.36
CA LEU A 46 28.32 13.27 17.07
C LEU A 46 27.49 14.50 16.70
N ALA A 47 28.18 15.61 16.45
CA ALA A 47 27.63 16.87 15.98
C ALA A 47 27.13 16.77 14.53
N TYR A 48 26.04 17.49 14.24
CA TYR A 48 25.45 17.57 12.90
C TYR A 48 26.34 18.36 11.93
N PRO A 49 26.53 17.91 10.68
CA PRO A 49 27.18 18.71 9.65
C PRO A 49 26.26 19.82 9.12
N PRO A 50 26.82 20.96 8.68
CA PRO A 50 26.04 22.07 8.12
C PRO A 50 25.42 21.72 6.75
N PRO A 51 24.32 22.40 6.36
CA PRO A 51 23.60 22.13 5.13
C PRO A 51 24.42 22.46 3.87
N ALA A 52 24.31 21.60 2.86
CA ALA A 52 24.98 21.73 1.58
C ALA A 52 24.42 22.90 0.74
N PRO A 53 25.25 23.53 -0.13
CA PRO A 53 24.86 24.68 -0.92
C PRO A 53 23.83 24.35 -2.01
N HIS A 54 22.88 25.27 -2.20
CA HIS A 54 21.78 25.18 -3.14
C HIS A 54 22.26 25.16 -4.61
N LEU A 55 22.10 24.01 -5.26
CA LEU A 55 22.15 23.89 -6.72
C LEU A 55 20.84 24.44 -7.32
N SER A 56 20.95 25.56 -8.02
CA SER A 56 19.86 26.16 -8.81
C SER A 56 19.59 25.29 -10.05
N GLN A 57 18.64 24.36 -9.95
CA GLN A 57 18.15 23.57 -11.08
C GLN A 57 16.96 24.26 -11.72
N LYS A 58 17.06 24.50 -13.04
CA LYS A 58 15.96 24.94 -13.89
C LYS A 58 14.76 24.00 -13.71
N VAL A 59 13.62 24.57 -13.28
CA VAL A 59 12.36 23.85 -13.09
C VAL A 59 11.90 23.29 -14.44
N PRO A 60 11.76 21.95 -14.59
CA PRO A 60 11.23 21.38 -15.82
C PRO A 60 9.75 21.70 -15.99
N GLN A 61 9.32 21.71 -17.25
CA GLN A 61 7.94 21.87 -17.73
C GLN A 61 6.92 21.07 -16.91
N ASN A 62 5.71 21.63 -16.75
CA ASN A 62 4.56 21.04 -16.05
C ASN A 62 4.29 19.60 -16.53
N PHE A 63 4.82 18.60 -15.84
CA PHE A 63 4.35 17.22 -15.94
C PHE A 63 3.03 17.14 -15.15
N GLY A 64 1.91 17.31 -15.85
CA GLY A 64 0.59 17.07 -15.28
C GLY A 64 0.50 15.65 -14.70
N ALA A 65 -0.24 15.48 -13.61
CA ALA A 65 -0.45 14.16 -13.02
C ALA A 65 -1.16 13.24 -14.03
N PRO A 66 -0.80 11.95 -14.11
CA PRO A 66 -1.46 11.01 -15.03
C PRO A 66 -2.95 10.90 -14.71
N PRO A 67 -3.82 10.74 -15.72
CA PRO A 67 -5.25 10.59 -15.49
C PRO A 67 -5.51 9.41 -14.55
N THR A 68 -6.47 9.59 -13.64
CA THR A 68 -6.86 8.55 -12.69
C THR A 68 -7.73 7.50 -13.40
N PRO A 69 -7.44 6.19 -13.26
CA PRO A 69 -8.26 5.16 -13.86
C PRO A 69 -9.65 5.07 -13.22
N GLU A 70 -10.65 4.66 -13.99
CA GLU A 70 -12.01 4.48 -13.48
C GLU A 70 -12.10 3.28 -12.51
N PHE A 71 -11.37 2.20 -12.82
CA PHE A 71 -11.29 0.95 -12.05
C PHE A 71 -9.90 0.30 -12.11
N LEU A 72 -9.50 -0.38 -11.03
CA LEU A 72 -8.31 -1.24 -10.98
C LEU A 72 -8.57 -2.53 -11.74
N SER A 73 -7.82 -2.74 -12.82
CA SER A 73 -7.94 -3.96 -13.62
C SER A 73 -7.25 -5.12 -12.91
N GLY A 74 -7.93 -6.28 -12.89
CA GLY A 74 -7.34 -7.52 -12.38
C GLY A 74 -7.14 -7.59 -10.87
N ILE A 75 -7.73 -6.69 -10.08
CA ILE A 75 -7.63 -6.75 -8.62
C ILE A 75 -8.13 -8.11 -8.09
N ALA A 76 -7.32 -8.73 -7.25
CA ALA A 76 -7.65 -9.98 -6.58
C ALA A 76 -7.53 -9.79 -5.06
N VAL A 77 -8.60 -10.14 -4.34
CA VAL A 77 -8.65 -10.12 -2.88
C VAL A 77 -8.77 -11.57 -2.41
N CYS A 78 -7.84 -12.01 -1.57
CA CYS A 78 -7.84 -13.35 -0.98
C CYS A 78 -7.90 -13.23 0.54
N VAL A 79 -8.75 -14.01 1.21
CA VAL A 79 -8.90 -13.99 2.67
C VAL A 79 -8.42 -15.33 3.24
N LEU A 80 -7.64 -15.30 4.32
CA LEU A 80 -7.24 -16.52 5.02
C LEU A 80 -8.44 -17.11 5.78
N ASN A 81 -8.89 -18.28 5.36
CA ASN A 81 -9.97 -19.05 5.97
C ASN A 81 -9.50 -20.49 6.20
N ALA A 82 -9.63 -21.00 7.42
CA ALA A 82 -9.19 -22.35 7.81
C ALA A 82 -7.77 -22.74 7.32
N GLY A 83 -6.82 -21.79 7.34
CA GLY A 83 -5.43 -22.00 6.92
C GLY A 83 -5.17 -21.85 5.42
N ARG A 84 -6.19 -21.58 4.59
CA ARG A 84 -6.04 -21.40 3.13
C ARG A 84 -6.49 -20.01 2.70
N PHE A 85 -5.85 -19.47 1.66
CA PHE A 85 -6.25 -18.19 1.09
C PHE A 85 -7.34 -18.40 0.04
N GLU A 86 -8.55 -17.99 0.36
CA GLU A 86 -9.71 -18.11 -0.51
C GLU A 86 -9.96 -16.79 -1.24
N ARG A 87 -10.04 -16.87 -2.58
CA ARG A 87 -10.37 -15.70 -3.41
C ARG A 87 -11.79 -15.24 -3.11
N GLN A 88 -11.94 -13.94 -2.90
CA GLN A 88 -13.23 -13.29 -2.73
C GLN A 88 -13.79 -12.90 -4.10
N GLU A 89 -15.03 -13.29 -4.36
CA GLU A 89 -15.75 -12.95 -5.59
C GLU A 89 -16.22 -11.50 -5.59
N SER A 90 -16.30 -10.91 -6.78
CA SER A 90 -16.87 -9.57 -6.96
C SER A 90 -18.31 -9.53 -6.47
N GLY A 91 -18.68 -8.49 -5.71
CA GLY A 91 -19.99 -8.37 -5.06
C GLY A 91 -20.03 -8.91 -3.63
N SER A 92 -18.99 -9.60 -3.16
CA SER A 92 -18.87 -9.90 -1.73
C SER A 92 -18.55 -8.62 -0.95
N ASP A 93 -19.02 -8.54 0.31
CA ASP A 93 -18.77 -7.35 1.14
C ASP A 93 -17.28 -7.08 1.34
N VAL A 94 -16.49 -8.13 1.56
CA VAL A 94 -15.05 -8.03 1.74
C VAL A 94 -14.38 -7.53 0.47
N PHE A 95 -14.71 -8.14 -0.69
CA PHE A 95 -14.13 -7.73 -1.97
C PHE A 95 -14.42 -6.27 -2.27
N ASP A 96 -15.69 -5.86 -2.21
CA ASP A 96 -16.11 -4.50 -2.54
C ASP A 96 -15.44 -3.45 -1.66
N CYS A 97 -15.42 -3.69 -0.34
CA CYS A 97 -14.79 -2.80 0.62
C CYS A 97 -13.29 -2.63 0.35
N VAL A 98 -12.57 -3.75 0.15
CA VAL A 98 -11.13 -3.74 -0.10
C VAL A 98 -10.82 -3.11 -1.47
N ALA A 99 -11.59 -3.43 -2.51
CA ALA A 99 -11.39 -2.88 -3.84
C ALA A 99 -11.61 -1.37 -3.89
N VAL A 100 -12.62 -0.86 -3.19
CA VAL A 100 -12.86 0.58 -3.03
C VAL A 100 -11.68 1.26 -2.34
N ALA A 101 -11.17 0.69 -1.24
CA ALA A 101 -10.04 1.27 -0.52
C ALA A 101 -8.73 1.20 -1.35
N ALA A 102 -8.50 0.11 -2.07
CA ALA A 102 -7.35 -0.04 -2.96
C ALA A 102 -7.35 0.99 -4.08
N GLN A 103 -8.50 1.17 -4.72
CA GLN A 103 -8.69 2.18 -5.74
C GLN A 103 -8.47 3.59 -5.16
N PHE A 104 -8.99 3.88 -3.97
CA PHE A 104 -8.69 5.17 -3.31
C PHE A 104 -7.19 5.36 -3.06
N GLY A 105 -6.47 4.31 -2.65
CA GLY A 105 -5.02 4.35 -2.51
C GLY A 105 -4.30 4.71 -3.83
N VAL A 106 -4.74 4.14 -4.95
CA VAL A 106 -4.21 4.49 -6.28
C VAL A 106 -4.59 5.91 -6.68
N ASP A 107 -5.81 6.35 -6.40
CA ASP A 107 -6.26 7.72 -6.66
C ASP A 107 -5.39 8.74 -5.89
N LEU A 108 -5.01 8.42 -4.63
CA LEU A 108 -4.06 9.23 -3.86
C LEU A 108 -2.70 9.33 -4.53
N LEU A 109 -2.15 8.21 -5.03
CA LEU A 109 -0.87 8.20 -5.74
C LEU A 109 -0.93 8.95 -7.08
N HIS A 110 -2.07 8.90 -7.78
CA HIS A 110 -2.30 9.65 -9.02
C HIS A 110 -2.58 11.14 -8.78
N SER A 111 -2.98 11.54 -7.57
CA SER A 111 -3.20 12.96 -7.27
C SER A 111 -1.92 13.77 -7.49
N TYR A 112 -2.04 15.06 -7.85
CA TYR A 112 -0.87 15.93 -8.03
C TYR A 112 0.14 15.87 -6.86
N PRO A 113 -0.26 16.05 -5.58
CA PRO A 113 0.68 15.94 -4.47
C PRO A 113 1.26 14.53 -4.33
N GLY A 114 0.43 13.48 -4.49
CA GLY A 114 0.88 12.09 -4.38
C GLY A 114 1.88 11.68 -5.46
N PHE A 115 1.65 12.08 -6.71
CA PHE A 115 2.53 11.82 -7.85
C PHE A 115 3.87 12.56 -7.72
N LYS A 116 3.80 13.84 -7.31
CA LYS A 116 4.98 14.66 -7.03
C LYS A 116 5.82 14.04 -5.91
N ALA A 117 5.18 13.62 -4.81
CA ALA A 117 5.83 12.93 -3.71
C ALA A 117 6.48 11.62 -4.15
N LEU A 118 5.77 10.79 -4.93
CA LEU A 118 6.28 9.52 -5.45
C LEU A 118 7.51 9.72 -6.35
N THR A 119 7.44 10.73 -7.25
CA THR A 119 8.56 11.11 -8.13
C THR A 119 9.78 11.55 -7.34
N LYS A 120 9.60 12.41 -6.34
CA LYS A 120 10.68 12.88 -5.45
C LYS A 120 11.32 11.71 -4.70
N THR A 121 10.49 10.83 -4.13
CA THR A 121 10.93 9.60 -3.45
C THR A 121 11.76 8.73 -4.38
N GLY A 122 11.27 8.49 -5.59
CA GLY A 122 11.96 7.69 -6.61
C GLY A 122 13.30 8.28 -7.02
N ALA A 123 13.36 9.60 -7.28
CA ALA A 123 14.60 10.28 -7.62
C ALA A 123 15.67 10.10 -6.52
N GLN A 124 15.30 10.25 -5.25
CA GLN A 124 16.21 10.05 -4.13
C GLN A 124 16.72 8.61 -4.03
N ILE A 125 15.83 7.62 -4.18
CA ILE A 125 16.19 6.19 -4.22
C ILE A 125 17.20 5.92 -5.35
N LEU A 126 16.91 6.40 -6.56
CA LEU A 126 17.74 6.18 -7.74
C LEU A 126 19.12 6.85 -7.62
N MET A 127 19.17 8.11 -7.19
CA MET A 127 20.43 8.81 -6.95
C MET A 127 21.30 8.05 -5.93
N ARG A 128 20.69 7.59 -4.82
CA ARG A 128 21.42 6.87 -3.78
C ARG A 128 21.90 5.51 -4.28
N ALA A 129 21.05 4.75 -4.98
CA ALA A 129 21.42 3.48 -5.57
C ALA A 129 22.57 3.63 -6.58
N SER A 130 22.48 4.62 -7.47
CA SER A 130 23.54 4.93 -8.44
C SER A 130 24.86 5.28 -7.77
N SER A 131 24.85 6.07 -6.69
CA SER A 131 26.07 6.42 -5.93
C SER A 131 26.77 5.22 -5.29
N ARG A 132 26.02 4.12 -5.10
CA ARG A 132 26.50 2.87 -4.50
C ARG A 132 26.76 1.77 -5.53
N ASN A 133 26.72 2.09 -6.83
CA ASN A 133 26.80 1.11 -7.92
C ASN A 133 25.74 0.00 -7.82
N ILE A 134 24.60 0.28 -7.21
CA ILE A 134 23.46 -0.64 -7.18
C ILE A 134 22.72 -0.52 -8.50
N ARG A 135 22.46 -1.66 -9.16
CA ARG A 135 21.66 -1.71 -10.38
C ARG A 135 20.30 -1.06 -10.13
N CYS A 136 19.95 -0.05 -10.93
CA CYS A 136 18.70 0.67 -10.81
C CYS A 136 18.29 1.29 -12.15
N ARG A 137 17.08 1.87 -12.21
CA ARG A 137 16.62 2.67 -13.33
C ARG A 137 17.38 4.01 -13.43
N ASP A 138 17.21 4.74 -14.53
CA ASP A 138 17.91 6.00 -14.76
C ASP A 138 17.37 7.10 -13.81
N PRO A 139 18.22 7.69 -12.94
CA PRO A 139 17.80 8.75 -12.02
C PRO A 139 17.20 9.98 -12.73
N THR A 140 17.63 10.28 -13.95
CA THR A 140 17.16 11.46 -14.71
C THR A 140 15.73 11.30 -15.22
N GLN A 141 15.22 10.06 -15.25
CA GLN A 141 13.91 9.70 -15.77
C GLN A 141 12.90 9.38 -14.65
N ALA A 142 13.16 9.82 -13.42
CA ALA A 142 12.30 9.54 -12.27
C ALA A 142 10.80 9.86 -12.49
N PRO A 143 10.40 10.99 -13.11
CA PRO A 143 9.00 11.26 -13.40
C PRO A 143 8.38 10.24 -14.37
N SER A 144 9.10 9.91 -15.46
CA SER A 144 8.69 8.91 -16.44
C SER A 144 8.55 7.52 -15.80
N HIS A 145 9.44 7.18 -14.87
CA HIS A 145 9.39 5.92 -14.13
C HIS A 145 8.21 5.84 -13.17
N ALA A 146 7.89 6.93 -12.47
CA ALA A 146 6.70 6.99 -11.62
C ALA A 146 5.40 6.84 -12.44
N ALA A 147 5.32 7.50 -13.60
CA ALA A 147 4.17 7.39 -14.50
C ALA A 147 4.00 5.97 -15.05
N ASP A 148 5.07 5.34 -15.55
CA ASP A 148 5.01 3.95 -16.04
C ASP A 148 4.66 2.96 -14.92
N TYR A 149 5.18 3.19 -13.71
CA TYR A 149 4.84 2.38 -12.54
C TYR A 149 3.35 2.42 -12.21
N LEU A 150 2.78 3.63 -12.09
CA LEU A 150 1.36 3.78 -11.75
C LEU A 150 0.44 3.22 -12.82
N ARG A 151 0.80 3.38 -14.10
CA ARG A 151 0.10 2.72 -15.21
C ARG A 151 0.11 1.20 -15.04
N ARG A 152 1.26 0.59 -14.75
CA ARG A 152 1.35 -0.87 -14.55
C ARG A 152 0.55 -1.36 -13.35
N VAL A 153 0.60 -0.64 -12.22
CA VAL A 153 -0.18 -0.97 -11.02
C VAL A 153 -1.68 -0.91 -11.31
N THR A 154 -2.10 0.05 -12.12
CA THR A 154 -3.49 0.18 -12.58
C THR A 154 -3.92 -0.97 -13.49
N ASP A 155 -3.05 -1.35 -14.44
CA ASP A 155 -3.32 -2.38 -15.43
C ASP A 155 -3.31 -3.80 -14.82
N ALA A 156 -2.46 -4.04 -13.81
CA ALA A 156 -2.26 -5.35 -13.19
C ALA A 156 -1.95 -5.19 -11.69
N PHE A 157 -2.98 -4.88 -10.91
CA PHE A 157 -2.85 -4.55 -9.49
C PHE A 157 -2.27 -5.73 -8.66
N PRO A 158 -1.38 -5.47 -7.67
CA PRO A 158 -0.90 -6.49 -6.74
C PRO A 158 -2.02 -7.26 -6.05
N VAL A 159 -1.81 -8.54 -5.77
CA VAL A 159 -2.79 -9.33 -5.00
C VAL A 159 -2.90 -8.76 -3.59
N ILE A 160 -4.13 -8.61 -3.08
CA ILE A 160 -4.38 -8.26 -1.69
C ILE A 160 -4.71 -9.53 -0.90
N ALA A 161 -3.91 -9.84 0.12
CA ALA A 161 -4.12 -10.96 1.01
C ALA A 161 -4.57 -10.47 2.40
N VAL A 162 -5.78 -10.82 2.82
CA VAL A 162 -6.38 -10.40 4.09
C VAL A 162 -6.23 -11.51 5.12
N HIS A 163 -5.53 -11.25 6.23
CA HIS A 163 -5.35 -12.21 7.31
C HIS A 163 -4.97 -11.52 8.62
N ASN A 164 -4.86 -12.28 9.72
CA ASN A 164 -4.53 -11.72 11.03
C ASN A 164 -3.05 -11.29 11.08
N LEU A 165 -2.80 -9.99 11.03
CA LEU A 165 -1.48 -9.41 11.21
C LEU A 165 -1.29 -8.95 12.67
N LYS A 166 -0.12 -9.23 13.26
CA LYS A 166 0.21 -8.80 14.62
C LYS A 166 0.62 -7.32 14.61
N ALA A 167 -0.15 -6.48 15.31
CA ALA A 167 0.17 -5.07 15.61
C ALA A 167 0.47 -4.15 14.40
N MET A 168 0.04 -4.52 13.19
CA MET A 168 0.23 -3.72 11.97
C MET A 168 -1.05 -3.67 11.13
N ASN A 169 -1.23 -2.60 10.35
CA ASN A 169 -2.37 -2.45 9.44
C ASN A 169 -2.16 -3.26 8.15
N ALA A 170 -0.94 -3.27 7.63
CA ALA A 170 -0.55 -3.99 6.43
C ALA A 170 0.95 -4.26 6.41
N ARG A 171 1.38 -5.04 5.41
CA ARG A 171 2.77 -5.15 4.97
C ARG A 171 2.82 -5.62 3.51
N THR A 172 3.90 -5.30 2.81
CA THR A 172 4.19 -5.81 1.47
C THR A 172 5.08 -7.04 1.55
N ASN A 173 4.65 -8.15 0.95
CA ASN A 173 5.51 -9.28 0.65
C ASN A 173 5.93 -9.22 -0.82
N LYS A 174 7.23 -9.03 -1.07
CA LYS A 174 7.76 -8.87 -2.43
C LYS A 174 8.09 -10.25 -2.99
N GLY A 175 7.41 -10.61 -4.07
CA GLY A 175 7.67 -11.84 -4.80
C GLY A 175 8.98 -11.77 -5.57
N ARG A 176 9.59 -12.92 -5.82
CA ARG A 176 10.65 -12.98 -6.85
C ARG A 176 10.01 -12.69 -8.18
N TRP A 177 10.52 -11.69 -8.86
CA TRP A 177 10.24 -11.48 -10.27
C TRP A 177 11.61 -11.45 -10.95
N GLU A 178 11.82 -12.37 -11.87
CA GLU A 178 12.96 -12.27 -12.75
C GLU A 178 12.75 -11.00 -13.55
N VAL A 179 13.70 -10.06 -13.45
CA VAL A 179 13.73 -8.88 -14.31
C VAL A 179 13.97 -9.45 -15.70
N PRO A 180 12.94 -9.61 -16.56
CA PRO A 180 13.18 -10.26 -17.83
C PRO A 180 14.04 -9.30 -18.66
N GLN A 181 14.66 -9.78 -19.73
CA GLN A 181 15.47 -8.92 -20.61
C GLN A 181 14.69 -7.69 -21.12
N ASP A 182 13.35 -7.80 -21.21
CA ASP A 182 12.41 -6.74 -21.58
C ASP A 182 12.11 -5.73 -20.45
N ARG A 183 12.63 -5.95 -19.23
CA ARG A 183 12.43 -5.13 -18.02
C ARG A 183 10.96 -4.93 -17.66
N MET A 184 10.08 -5.87 -18.06
CA MET A 184 8.67 -5.81 -17.75
C MET A 184 8.47 -6.04 -16.25
N PHE A 185 7.81 -5.10 -15.58
CA PHE A 185 7.44 -5.22 -14.17
C PHE A 185 5.97 -5.63 -14.09
N PRO A 186 5.64 -6.87 -13.68
CA PRO A 186 4.27 -7.32 -13.45
C PRO A 186 3.89 -7.15 -11.98
N PRO A 187 3.21 -6.07 -11.56
CA PRO A 187 2.98 -5.80 -10.14
C PRO A 187 2.21 -6.93 -9.43
N HIS A 188 1.26 -7.56 -10.14
CA HIS A 188 0.50 -8.73 -9.69
C HIS A 188 1.37 -9.91 -9.23
N HIS A 189 2.53 -10.14 -9.86
CA HIS A 189 3.46 -11.22 -9.50
C HIS A 189 4.61 -10.71 -8.61
N ALA A 190 4.96 -9.44 -8.73
CA ALA A 190 6.08 -8.85 -8.01
C ALA A 190 5.76 -8.59 -6.53
N ALA A 191 4.48 -8.49 -6.15
CA ALA A 191 4.12 -8.22 -4.76
C ALA A 191 2.74 -8.76 -4.38
N VAL A 192 2.61 -9.05 -3.08
CA VAL A 192 1.35 -9.25 -2.36
C VAL A 192 1.26 -8.19 -1.27
N ILE A 193 0.16 -7.47 -1.23
CA ILE A 193 -0.15 -6.53 -0.14
C ILE A 193 -0.97 -7.30 0.89
N GLU A 194 -0.40 -7.54 2.06
CA GLU A 194 -1.08 -8.20 3.15
C GLU A 194 -1.81 -7.16 4.02
N LEU A 195 -3.13 -7.31 4.21
CA LEU A 195 -3.95 -6.44 5.04
C LEU A 195 -4.42 -7.15 6.30
N ASN A 196 -4.55 -6.40 7.40
CA ASN A 196 -5.06 -6.92 8.65
C ASN A 196 -6.57 -7.22 8.56
N LEU A 197 -6.95 -8.48 8.82
CA LEU A 197 -8.34 -8.94 8.80
C LEU A 197 -9.25 -8.12 9.73
N ASN A 198 -8.79 -7.75 10.92
CA ASN A 198 -9.58 -6.95 11.85
C ASN A 198 -9.88 -5.55 11.31
N LEU A 199 -9.00 -4.99 10.47
CA LEU A 199 -9.24 -3.69 9.84
C LEU A 199 -10.28 -3.81 8.71
N VAL A 200 -10.22 -4.89 7.94
CA VAL A 200 -11.19 -5.19 6.87
C VAL A 200 -12.58 -5.50 7.44
N ASN A 201 -12.67 -6.31 8.50
CA ASN A 201 -13.94 -6.62 9.16
C ASN A 201 -14.63 -5.35 9.68
N ARG A 202 -13.88 -4.44 10.31
CA ARG A 202 -14.42 -3.14 10.77
C ARG A 202 -14.94 -2.29 9.61
N LEU A 203 -14.28 -2.33 8.44
CA LEU A 203 -14.75 -1.63 7.25
C LEU A 203 -16.07 -2.23 6.73
N VAL A 204 -16.17 -3.55 6.68
CA VAL A 204 -17.41 -4.26 6.30
C VAL A 204 -18.56 -3.93 7.27
N GLU A 205 -18.30 -3.95 8.56
CA GLU A 205 -19.27 -3.53 9.58
C GLU A 205 -19.75 -2.09 9.37
N ALA A 206 -18.82 -1.15 9.12
CA ALA A 206 -19.17 0.25 8.88
C ALA A 206 -20.05 0.40 7.63
N ARG A 207 -19.75 -0.31 6.54
CA ARG A 207 -20.59 -0.38 5.34
C ARG A 207 -22.00 -0.88 5.67
N ASN A 208 -22.10 -1.96 6.44
CA ASN A 208 -23.38 -2.56 6.82
C ASN A 208 -24.18 -1.69 7.79
N SER A 209 -23.53 -0.88 8.64
CA SER A 209 -24.21 0.14 9.44
C SER A 209 -24.80 1.25 8.57
N VAL A 210 -24.04 1.78 7.61
CA VAL A 210 -24.56 2.77 6.63
C VAL A 210 -25.75 2.22 5.84
N ARG A 211 -25.70 0.95 5.41
CA ARG A 211 -26.82 0.31 4.70
C ARG A 211 -28.09 0.24 5.54
N ARG A 212 -27.97 -0.05 6.84
CA ARG A 212 -29.10 -0.13 7.77
C ARG A 212 -29.62 1.24 8.19
N GLN A 213 -28.72 2.22 8.33
CA GLN A 213 -29.01 3.55 8.84
C GLN A 213 -28.48 4.61 7.87
N ARG A 214 -29.10 4.71 6.69
CA ARG A 214 -28.61 5.58 5.60
C ARG A 214 -28.49 7.05 5.96
N ASN A 215 -29.28 7.51 6.94
CA ASN A 215 -29.28 8.90 7.40
C ASN A 215 -28.39 9.12 8.64
N ASP A 216 -27.74 8.09 9.17
CA ASP A 216 -26.82 8.24 10.30
C ASP A 216 -25.46 8.74 9.82
N GLN A 217 -25.19 10.02 10.10
CA GLN A 217 -23.94 10.68 9.76
C GLN A 217 -22.72 10.01 10.42
N ASN A 218 -22.86 9.49 11.64
CA ASN A 218 -21.74 8.83 12.34
C ASN A 218 -21.34 7.53 11.64
N ALA A 219 -22.32 6.77 11.12
CA ALA A 219 -22.06 5.57 10.34
C ALA A 219 -21.26 5.89 9.05
N TRP A 220 -21.63 6.97 8.36
CA TRP A 220 -20.90 7.45 7.18
C TRP A 220 -19.49 7.92 7.50
N GLU A 221 -19.31 8.68 8.58
CA GLU A 221 -17.99 9.16 9.03
C GLU A 221 -17.05 8.00 9.38
N ARG A 222 -17.57 6.98 10.07
CA ARG A 222 -16.82 5.75 10.37
C ARG A 222 -16.40 5.03 9.08
N LEU A 223 -17.32 4.88 8.13
CA LEU A 223 -17.04 4.25 6.83
C LEU A 223 -15.95 5.02 6.08
N HIS A 224 -16.07 6.34 5.96
CA HIS A 224 -15.10 7.17 5.26
C HIS A 224 -13.72 7.12 5.91
N THR A 225 -13.66 7.19 7.24
CA THR A 225 -12.41 7.12 7.99
C THR A 225 -11.70 5.79 7.76
N LEU A 226 -12.43 4.67 7.74
CA LEU A 226 -11.85 3.35 7.49
C LEU A 226 -11.38 3.16 6.05
N VAL A 227 -12.13 3.65 5.06
CA VAL A 227 -11.68 3.60 3.66
C VAL A 227 -10.45 4.49 3.46
N PHE A 228 -10.41 5.69 4.07
CA PHE A 228 -9.23 6.54 4.05
C PHE A 228 -8.02 5.83 4.67
N ARG A 229 -8.20 5.26 5.86
CA ARG A 229 -7.17 4.53 6.60
C ARG A 229 -6.57 3.40 5.79
N ILE A 230 -7.41 2.52 5.25
CA ILE A 230 -6.96 1.37 4.44
C ILE A 230 -6.36 1.85 3.12
N GLY A 231 -6.95 2.84 2.44
CA GLY A 231 -6.42 3.31 1.16
C GLY A 231 -5.07 4.02 1.27
N VAL A 232 -4.86 4.84 2.30
CA VAL A 232 -3.52 5.39 2.61
C VAL A 232 -2.54 4.27 2.91
N THR A 233 -2.95 3.26 3.69
CA THR A 233 -2.10 2.10 3.98
C THR A 233 -1.72 1.35 2.69
N ILE A 234 -2.66 1.16 1.75
CA ILE A 234 -2.36 0.53 0.47
C ILE A 234 -1.42 1.40 -0.37
N ALA A 235 -1.63 2.72 -0.42
CA ALA A 235 -0.74 3.64 -1.12
C ALA A 235 0.69 3.61 -0.54
N HIS A 236 0.80 3.53 0.79
CA HIS A 236 2.06 3.35 1.50
C HIS A 236 2.76 2.05 1.07
N GLU A 237 2.05 0.93 1.08
CA GLU A 237 2.60 -0.37 0.68
C GLU A 237 3.03 -0.36 -0.80
N LEU A 238 2.27 0.30 -1.68
CA LEU A 238 2.64 0.49 -3.07
C LEU A 238 3.93 1.33 -3.24
N CYS A 239 4.32 2.19 -2.29
CA CYS A 239 5.63 2.86 -2.34
C CYS A 239 6.79 1.88 -2.13
N HIS A 240 6.60 0.85 -1.29
CA HIS A 240 7.59 -0.23 -1.12
C HIS A 240 7.71 -1.09 -2.37
N VAL A 241 6.59 -1.34 -3.05
CA VAL A 241 6.56 -2.00 -4.36
C VAL A 241 7.28 -1.16 -5.41
N PHE A 242 7.07 0.16 -5.43
CA PHE A 242 7.76 1.09 -6.32
C PHE A 242 9.29 1.06 -6.15
N THR A 243 9.77 0.96 -4.91
CA THR A 243 11.21 0.80 -4.62
C THR A 243 11.79 -0.42 -5.36
N SER A 244 11.07 -1.54 -5.33
CA SER A 244 11.50 -2.79 -6.01
C SER A 244 11.49 -2.64 -7.53
N TYR A 245 10.48 -1.95 -8.07
CA TYR A 245 10.39 -1.59 -9.49
C TYR A 245 11.58 -0.74 -9.97
N LEU A 246 12.02 0.21 -9.14
CA LEU A 246 13.15 1.09 -9.44
C LEU A 246 14.51 0.38 -9.37
N LEU A 247 14.67 -0.52 -8.40
CA LEU A 247 15.94 -1.18 -8.10
C LEU A 247 16.12 -2.54 -8.76
N TYR A 248 15.13 -3.01 -9.53
CA TYR A 248 15.15 -4.33 -10.17
C TYR A 248 15.44 -5.47 -9.17
N ASN A 249 15.02 -5.31 -7.91
CA ASN A 249 15.40 -6.21 -6.83
C ASN A 249 14.32 -6.21 -5.75
N GLU A 250 13.76 -7.39 -5.48
CA GLU A 250 12.72 -7.59 -4.48
C GLU A 250 13.23 -7.49 -3.03
N ARG A 251 14.53 -7.66 -2.81
CA ARG A 251 15.14 -7.64 -1.48
C ARG A 251 15.65 -6.28 -1.06
N GLN A 252 15.68 -5.32 -1.98
CA GLN A 252 16.13 -3.98 -1.66
C GLN A 252 15.02 -3.21 -0.95
N HIS A 253 15.36 -2.65 0.20
CA HIS A 253 14.53 -1.72 0.94
C HIS A 253 14.87 -0.29 0.55
N THR A 254 14.03 0.66 0.94
CA THR A 254 14.33 2.09 0.81
C THR A 254 15.65 2.37 1.55
N PRO A 255 16.63 3.03 0.92
CA PRO A 255 17.86 3.42 1.61
C PRO A 255 17.52 4.27 2.84
N LYS A 256 18.19 4.02 3.98
CA LYS A 256 17.97 4.75 5.23
C LYS A 256 18.03 6.27 5.05
N GLU A 257 18.91 6.74 4.18
CA GLU A 257 19.09 8.18 3.92
C GLU A 257 17.89 8.83 3.22
N VAL A 258 16.98 8.02 2.70
CA VAL A 258 15.75 8.42 1.99
C VAL A 258 14.51 8.14 2.85
N THR A 259 14.70 7.80 4.13
CA THR A 259 13.60 7.53 5.05
C THR A 259 13.16 8.79 5.80
N TYR A 260 11.85 8.92 5.97
CA TYR A 260 11.27 9.95 6.82
C TYR A 260 11.34 9.49 8.28
N ALA A 261 11.87 10.34 9.15
CA ALA A 261 12.15 10.07 10.56
C ALA A 261 13.08 8.85 10.75
N ALA A 262 14.40 9.11 10.66
CA ALA A 262 15.46 8.10 10.72
C ALA A 262 15.35 7.10 11.89
N GLU A 263 14.72 7.52 13.00
CA GLU A 263 14.41 6.70 14.19
C GLU A 263 13.58 5.44 13.88
N TYR A 264 12.76 5.46 12.82
CA TYR A 264 11.94 4.32 12.40
C TYR A 264 12.57 3.51 11.27
N SER A 265 13.76 3.88 10.81
CA SER A 265 14.44 3.21 9.69
C SER A 265 15.50 2.24 10.16
N SER A 266 15.63 1.11 9.47
CA SER A 266 16.75 0.19 9.64
C SER A 266 17.22 -0.30 8.27
N ASP A 267 18.33 -1.04 8.20
CA ASP A 267 18.81 -1.55 6.90
C ASP A 267 17.85 -2.63 6.36
N THR A 268 16.96 -3.12 7.23
CA THR A 268 15.97 -4.16 6.95
C THR A 268 14.55 -3.62 6.90
N ILE A 269 14.32 -2.33 7.18
CA ILE A 269 13.00 -1.70 7.19
C ILE A 269 13.10 -0.40 6.40
N GLY A 270 12.53 -0.44 5.18
CA GLY A 270 12.39 0.74 4.34
C GLY A 270 11.11 1.50 4.70
N GLU A 271 11.18 2.83 4.72
CA GLU A 271 10.06 3.72 5.09
C GLU A 271 9.68 4.67 3.92
N SER A 272 9.83 4.22 2.67
CA SER A 272 9.44 5.02 1.49
C SER A 272 7.98 5.48 1.55
N GLY A 273 7.09 4.66 2.10
CA GLY A 273 5.70 5.03 2.33
C GLY A 273 5.54 6.23 3.26
N ARG A 274 6.29 6.31 4.38
CA ARG A 274 6.24 7.49 5.27
C ARG A 274 6.79 8.75 4.63
N PHE A 275 7.85 8.62 3.84
CA PHE A 275 8.39 9.76 3.10
C PHE A 275 7.35 10.28 2.10
N TRP A 276 6.72 9.37 1.35
CA TRP A 276 5.62 9.70 0.46
C TRP A 276 4.44 10.37 1.22
N GLU A 277 4.02 9.82 2.37
CA GLU A 277 2.98 10.42 3.21
C GLU A 277 3.37 11.84 3.63
N SER A 278 4.60 12.04 4.09
CA SER A 278 5.08 13.34 4.58
C SER A 278 5.02 14.43 3.51
N GLU A 279 5.40 14.09 2.28
CA GLU A 279 5.37 15.02 1.15
C GLU A 279 3.93 15.23 0.64
N THR A 280 3.07 14.22 0.76
CA THR A 280 1.68 14.27 0.28
C THR A 280 0.76 15.00 1.26
N PHE A 281 0.93 14.79 2.56
CA PHE A 281 0.04 15.25 3.62
C PHE A 281 0.66 16.31 4.55
N GLY A 282 1.95 16.63 4.39
CA GLY A 282 2.68 17.51 5.32
C GLY A 282 3.08 16.84 6.63
N GLY A 283 3.02 15.51 6.69
CA GLY A 283 3.32 14.67 7.85
C GLY A 283 2.99 13.21 7.58
N TYR A 284 3.27 12.32 8.52
CA TYR A 284 2.91 10.91 8.38
C TYR A 284 1.54 10.63 8.99
N VAL A 285 0.87 9.61 8.46
CA VAL A 285 -0.47 9.22 8.88
C VAL A 285 -0.36 8.30 10.09
N ASP A 286 -0.77 8.78 11.26
CA ASP A 286 -0.91 8.00 12.48
C ASP A 286 -2.33 7.50 12.62
N MET A 287 -2.47 6.17 12.71
CA MET A 287 -3.74 5.49 12.73
C MET A 287 -3.96 4.89 14.12
N ARG A 288 -4.70 5.59 14.96
CA ARG A 288 -4.97 5.13 16.32
C ARG A 288 -6.25 4.29 16.35
N GLN A 289 -6.17 3.14 17.00
CA GLN A 289 -7.34 2.35 17.34
C GLN A 289 -7.83 2.82 18.72
N GLY A 290 -8.96 3.54 18.74
CA GLY A 290 -9.67 3.89 19.96
C GLY A 290 -10.78 2.87 20.27
N SER A 291 -11.31 2.91 21.50
CA SER A 291 -12.37 2.01 21.96
C SER A 291 -13.71 2.20 21.23
N GLN A 292 -13.95 3.34 20.57
CA GLN A 292 -15.24 3.63 19.95
C GLN A 292 -15.19 4.33 18.59
N ILE A 293 -14.08 4.99 18.23
CA ILE A 293 -13.98 5.76 16.99
C ILE A 293 -12.62 5.51 16.35
N GLU A 294 -12.64 5.15 15.07
CA GLU A 294 -11.46 5.09 14.22
C GLU A 294 -10.93 6.52 14.07
N ARG A 295 -9.67 6.76 14.43
CA ARG A 295 -9.07 8.09 14.32
C ARG A 295 -7.82 8.03 13.47
N VAL A 296 -7.72 9.03 12.60
CA VAL A 296 -6.54 9.28 11.80
C VAL A 296 -6.01 10.65 12.16
N ALA A 297 -4.71 10.75 12.35
CA ALA A 297 -4.02 11.99 12.66
C ALA A 297 -2.83 12.18 11.72
N ILE A 298 -2.52 13.42 11.38
CA ILE A 298 -1.28 13.75 10.67
C ILE A 298 -0.26 14.20 11.71
N ARG A 299 0.90 13.54 11.72
CA ARG A 299 1.98 13.80 12.67
C ARG A 299 3.22 14.33 11.95
N HIS A 300 3.97 15.17 12.66
CA HIS A 300 5.26 15.67 12.22
C HIS A 300 6.27 15.52 13.37
N GLY A 301 7.16 14.53 13.24
CA GLY A 301 7.99 14.05 14.35
C GLY A 301 7.13 13.55 15.52
N THR A 302 7.39 14.04 16.72
CA THR A 302 6.62 13.72 17.95
C THR A 302 5.35 14.57 18.10
N ARG A 303 5.21 15.65 17.31
CA ARG A 303 4.06 16.56 17.40
C ARG A 303 2.89 16.04 16.57
N THR A 304 1.71 16.02 17.18
CA THR A 304 0.45 15.83 16.44
C THR A 304 0.08 17.19 15.84
N LEU A 305 0.13 17.31 14.51
CA LEU A 305 -0.20 18.58 13.85
C LEU A 305 -1.71 18.83 13.88
N SER A 306 -2.49 17.76 13.77
CA SER A 306 -3.93 17.84 13.80
C SER A 306 -4.56 16.45 13.97
N ASN A 307 -5.65 16.39 14.74
CA ASN A 307 -6.60 15.29 14.65
C ASN A 307 -7.46 15.59 13.42
N VAL A 308 -7.10 15.01 12.28
CA VAL A 308 -7.82 15.31 11.05
C VAL A 308 -8.84 14.24 10.79
N MET A 309 -10.11 14.59 10.98
CA MET A 309 -11.19 13.87 10.32
C MET A 309 -11.17 14.28 8.84
N ILE A 310 -10.34 13.60 8.04
CA ILE A 310 -10.27 13.87 6.60
C ILE A 310 -11.43 13.13 5.94
N ILE A 311 -12.48 13.88 5.60
CA ILE A 311 -13.42 13.47 4.57
C ILE A 311 -13.09 14.32 3.34
N PRO A 312 -12.27 13.85 2.39
CA PRO A 312 -12.05 14.61 1.18
C PRO A 312 -13.41 14.74 0.46
N PRO A 313 -13.91 15.93 0.11
CA PRO A 313 -15.20 16.06 -0.58
C PRO A 313 -15.25 15.32 -1.93
N SER A 314 -14.09 15.11 -2.57
CA SER A 314 -13.93 14.30 -3.78
C SER A 314 -14.15 12.80 -3.54
N PHE A 315 -13.90 12.31 -2.33
CA PHE A 315 -14.11 10.93 -1.91
C PHE A 315 -15.58 10.51 -1.97
N CYS A 316 -16.47 11.39 -1.50
CA CYS A 316 -17.92 11.20 -1.61
C CYS A 316 -18.36 11.15 -3.08
N ARG A 317 -17.78 11.98 -3.95
CA ARG A 317 -18.12 11.97 -5.39
C ARG A 317 -17.68 10.69 -6.10
N THR A 318 -16.52 10.12 -5.80
CA THR A 318 -16.06 8.88 -6.43
C THR A 318 -16.87 7.66 -5.96
N MET A 319 -17.25 7.61 -4.68
CA MET A 319 -18.15 6.59 -4.14
C MET A 319 -19.58 6.71 -4.70
N LEU A 320 -20.10 7.93 -4.86
CA LEU A 320 -21.48 8.17 -5.33
C LEU A 320 -21.64 8.11 -6.86
N LYS A 321 -20.62 8.47 -7.65
CA LYS A 321 -20.66 8.35 -9.13
C LYS A 321 -20.45 6.92 -9.63
N ARG A 322 -19.82 6.05 -8.83
CA ARG A 322 -19.69 4.62 -9.14
C ARG A 322 -21.04 3.92 -8.91
N GLY A 323 -21.97 4.10 -9.84
CA GLY A 323 -23.32 3.53 -9.87
C GLY A 323 -23.44 2.00 -9.88
N LYS A 324 -22.36 1.27 -9.55
CA LYS A 324 -22.37 -0.18 -9.23
C LYS A 324 -22.28 -0.46 -7.72
N TYR A 325 -21.98 0.55 -6.90
CA TYR A 325 -22.04 0.47 -5.44
C TYR A 325 -23.25 1.20 -4.85
N SER A 326 -24.16 1.67 -5.71
CA SER A 326 -25.51 2.07 -5.31
C SER A 326 -26.12 0.92 -4.54
N ILE A 327 -26.31 1.12 -3.22
CA ILE A 327 -27.05 0.18 -2.39
C ILE A 327 -28.41 0.02 -3.09
N PRO A 328 -28.75 -1.18 -3.59
CA PRO A 328 -30.01 -1.36 -4.30
C PRO A 328 -31.15 -0.81 -3.44
N PRO A 329 -32.15 -0.15 -4.04
CA PRO A 329 -33.31 0.29 -3.28
C PRO A 329 -33.86 -0.91 -2.51
N ARG A 330 -34.22 -0.69 -1.24
CA ARG A 330 -34.83 -1.73 -0.39
C ARG A 330 -35.98 -2.35 -1.20
N PRO A 331 -36.07 -3.69 -1.34
CA PRO A 331 -37.26 -4.29 -1.93
C PRO A 331 -38.46 -3.73 -1.16
N GLN A 332 -39.40 -3.11 -1.88
CA GLN A 332 -40.61 -2.58 -1.27
C GLN A 332 -41.34 -3.77 -0.65
N ASP A 333 -41.64 -3.69 0.65
CA ASP A 333 -42.43 -4.72 1.33
C ASP A 333 -43.78 -4.82 0.61
N PRO A 334 -44.17 -6.00 0.09
CA PRO A 334 -45.41 -6.17 -0.69
C PRO A 334 -46.68 -6.10 0.17
N SER A 335 -46.65 -5.51 1.36
CA SER A 335 -47.73 -5.53 2.34
C SER A 335 -48.42 -4.18 2.58
N THR A 336 -48.34 -3.25 1.63
CA THR A 336 -49.20 -2.05 1.63
C THR A 336 -49.88 -1.91 0.28
N SER A 337 -50.92 -2.71 0.08
CA SER A 337 -51.97 -2.50 -0.91
C SER A 337 -53.31 -2.79 -0.24
#